data_AF-A0A1H6K9K2-F1
#
_entry.id   AF-A0A1H6K9K2-F1
#
_cell.length_a   1.000
_cell.length_b   1.000
_cell.length_c   1.000
_cell.angle_alpha   90.00
_cell.angle_beta   90.00
_cell.angle_gamma   90.00
#
_symmetry.space_group_name_H-M   'P 1'
#
loop_
_entity.id
_entity.type
_entity.pdbx_description
1 polymer ?
#
loop_
_entity_poly.entity_id
_entity_poly.type
_entity_poly.pdbx_seq_one_letter_code
_entity_poly.pdbx_strand_id
1 'polypeptide(L)'
;MSEKVWLEDISAALRVANMTNAVVKIILSRGESRRGYGFEEYIKPTRLVIVSMMLEVPSEYTLSICHSGYANNQLLSNIKHCNRLEQILARSDLSADECIMLDDNDCVISVTQGNIFAIKHRVLLTPNLDKCGIAGTRRAMVLKIAGELGLQVRIEPLILQELLECDEVFITNSVIGIKTVASIGEKFFTQQIITQKLIQIFKKIK
;
A
#
# COMPACT_ATOMS: atom_id res chain seq x y z
N MET A 1 -3.58 -22.36 -10.66
CA MET A 1 -4.97 -21.86 -10.54
C MET A 1 -5.13 -20.69 -11.48
N SER A 2 -6.14 -20.68 -12.34
CA SER A 2 -6.31 -19.65 -13.36
C SER A 2 -7.04 -18.41 -12.83
N GLU A 3 -6.77 -17.25 -13.42
CA GLU A 3 -7.48 -15.98 -13.18
C GLU A 3 -9.01 -16.13 -13.26
N LYS A 4 -9.49 -16.93 -14.21
CA LYS A 4 -10.92 -17.25 -14.41
C LYS A 4 -11.63 -17.69 -13.12
N VAL A 5 -10.97 -18.50 -12.28
CA VAL A 5 -11.56 -19.01 -11.04
C VAL A 5 -11.82 -17.88 -10.05
N TRP A 6 -10.89 -16.92 -9.95
CA TRP A 6 -11.08 -15.76 -9.08
C TRP A 6 -12.19 -14.85 -9.59
N LEU A 7 -12.26 -14.62 -10.90
CA LEU A 7 -13.33 -13.80 -11.49
C LEU A 7 -14.72 -14.41 -11.24
N GLU A 8 -14.84 -15.73 -11.28
CA GLU A 8 -16.06 -16.46 -10.93
C GLU A 8 -16.42 -16.27 -9.45
N ASP A 9 -15.48 -16.51 -8.53
CA ASP A 9 -15.68 -16.34 -7.08
C ASP A 9 -16.06 -14.89 -6.71
N ILE A 10 -15.38 -13.90 -7.30
CA ILE A 10 -15.66 -12.46 -7.09
C ILE A 10 -17.04 -12.10 -7.63
N SER A 11 -17.37 -12.55 -8.84
CA SER A 11 -18.68 -12.27 -9.46
C SER A 11 -19.81 -12.89 -8.65
N ALA A 12 -19.62 -14.09 -8.10
CA ALA A 12 -20.58 -14.72 -7.21
C ALA A 12 -20.77 -13.90 -5.92
N ALA A 13 -19.68 -13.48 -5.27
CA ALA A 13 -19.75 -12.71 -4.03
C ALA A 13 -20.41 -11.34 -4.22
N LEU A 14 -20.11 -10.62 -5.31
CA LEU A 14 -20.74 -9.32 -5.62
C LEU A 14 -22.25 -9.45 -5.87
N ARG A 15 -22.69 -10.52 -6.57
CA ARG A 15 -24.12 -10.79 -6.77
C ARG A 15 -24.86 -11.02 -5.44
N VAL A 16 -24.26 -11.78 -4.54
CA VAL A 16 -24.84 -12.06 -3.21
C VAL A 16 -24.90 -10.78 -2.37
N ALA A 17 -23.85 -9.97 -2.41
CA ALA A 17 -23.81 -8.70 -1.67
C ALA A 17 -24.76 -7.63 -2.23
N ASN A 18 -25.16 -7.75 -3.51
CA ASN A 18 -25.99 -6.78 -4.23
C ASN A 18 -25.41 -5.36 -4.20
N MET A 19 -24.09 -5.23 -4.44
CA MET A 19 -23.37 -3.96 -4.40
C MET A 19 -22.74 -3.63 -5.75
N THR A 20 -22.90 -2.38 -6.20
CA THR A 20 -22.30 -1.86 -7.44
C THR A 20 -20.99 -1.09 -7.19
N ASN A 21 -20.76 -0.63 -5.96
CA ASN A 21 -19.50 -0.04 -5.50
C ASN A 21 -19.07 -0.72 -4.20
N ALA A 22 -17.95 -1.44 -4.23
CA ALA A 22 -17.52 -2.28 -3.12
C ALA A 22 -16.00 -2.41 -3.06
N VAL A 23 -15.51 -2.76 -1.87
CA VAL A 23 -14.16 -3.26 -1.66
C VAL A 23 -14.22 -4.78 -1.63
N VAL A 24 -13.40 -5.42 -2.46
CA VAL A 24 -13.28 -6.87 -2.53
C VAL A 24 -11.96 -7.29 -1.90
N LYS A 25 -12.02 -8.01 -0.78
CA LYS A 25 -10.87 -8.63 -0.13
C LYS A 25 -10.81 -10.09 -0.51
N ILE A 26 -9.67 -10.49 -1.07
CA ILE A 26 -9.38 -11.87 -1.45
C ILE A 26 -8.35 -12.42 -0.47
N ILE A 27 -8.62 -13.61 0.06
CA ILE A 27 -7.70 -14.36 0.91
C ILE A 27 -7.49 -15.74 0.29
N LEU A 28 -6.23 -16.10 0.09
CA LEU A 28 -5.81 -17.43 -0.31
C LEU A 28 -4.97 -18.01 0.81
N SER A 29 -5.46 -19.08 1.45
CA SER A 29 -4.66 -19.85 2.40
C SER A 29 -4.15 -21.14 1.76
N ARG A 30 -3.10 -21.73 2.34
CA ARG A 30 -2.56 -23.03 1.91
C ARG A 30 -3.63 -24.11 1.86
N GLY A 31 -4.63 -24.01 2.74
CA GLY A 31 -5.66 -25.02 2.96
C GLY A 31 -5.45 -25.76 4.28
N GLU A 32 -6.11 -26.90 4.39
CA GLU A 32 -5.99 -27.79 5.55
C GLU A 32 -4.65 -28.55 5.52
N SER A 33 -4.00 -28.69 6.67
CA SER A 33 -2.74 -29.41 6.82
C SER A 33 -2.67 -30.10 8.18
N ARG A 34 -1.70 -31.01 8.34
CA ARG A 34 -1.46 -31.70 9.62
C ARG A 34 -0.95 -30.70 10.67
N ARG A 35 -1.01 -31.08 11.94
CA ARG A 35 -0.48 -30.26 13.04
C ARG A 35 1.02 -30.01 12.86
N GLY A 36 1.44 -28.77 13.06
CA GLY A 36 2.83 -28.31 12.93
C GLY A 36 3.01 -27.36 11.75
N TYR A 37 4.27 -27.09 11.38
CA TYR A 37 4.60 -26.19 10.27
C TYR A 37 4.96 -26.93 8.97
N GLY A 38 5.10 -28.25 9.03
CA GLY A 38 5.32 -29.09 7.85
C GLY A 38 4.04 -29.24 7.02
N PHE A 39 4.19 -29.35 5.71
CA PHE A 39 3.06 -29.51 4.78
C PHE A 39 3.38 -30.55 3.70
N GLU A 40 2.33 -31.20 3.19
CA GLU A 40 2.42 -32.10 2.04
C GLU A 40 2.60 -31.31 0.74
N GLU A 41 3.21 -31.92 -0.28
CA GLU A 41 3.47 -31.27 -1.56
C GLU A 41 2.18 -30.76 -2.23
N TYR A 42 1.09 -31.54 -2.11
CA TYR A 42 -0.23 -31.16 -2.61
C TYR A 42 -1.20 -30.88 -1.46
N ILE A 43 -1.59 -29.61 -1.33
CA ILE A 43 -2.68 -29.19 -0.47
C ILE A 43 -3.68 -28.41 -1.32
N LYS A 44 -4.97 -28.73 -1.17
CA LYS A 44 -6.05 -27.97 -1.80
C LYS A 44 -6.20 -26.60 -1.11
N PRO A 45 -5.93 -25.47 -1.79
CA PRO A 45 -6.02 -24.15 -1.17
C PRO A 45 -7.45 -23.76 -0.81
N THR A 46 -7.60 -23.00 0.28
CA THR A 46 -8.88 -22.37 0.65
C THR A 46 -8.90 -20.94 0.12
N ARG A 47 -9.97 -20.58 -0.57
CA ARG A 47 -10.23 -19.25 -1.11
C ARG A 47 -11.36 -18.59 -0.33
N LEU A 48 -11.17 -17.35 0.06
CA LEU A 48 -12.23 -16.53 0.63
C LEU A 48 -12.33 -15.22 -0.15
N VAL A 49 -13.55 -14.85 -0.50
CA VAL A 49 -13.89 -13.54 -1.06
C VAL A 49 -14.83 -12.85 -0.09
N ILE A 50 -14.41 -11.67 0.37
CA ILE A 50 -15.19 -10.84 1.28
C ILE A 50 -15.51 -9.55 0.53
N VAL A 51 -16.78 -9.20 0.48
CA VAL A 51 -17.27 -7.96 -0.13
C VAL A 51 -17.73 -7.05 1.00
N SER A 52 -17.28 -5.80 0.97
CA SER A 52 -17.69 -4.77 1.93
C SER A 52 -18.02 -3.47 1.23
N MET A 53 -18.81 -2.62 1.90
CA MET A 53 -19.06 -1.26 1.42
C MET A 53 -17.77 -0.46 1.29
N MET A 54 -17.71 0.40 0.28
CA MET A 54 -16.67 1.42 0.20
C MET A 54 -17.06 2.57 1.13
N LEU A 55 -16.24 2.82 2.14
CA LEU A 55 -16.41 3.96 3.03
C LEU A 55 -15.89 5.24 2.37
N GLU A 56 -16.41 6.37 2.82
CA GLU A 56 -15.81 7.67 2.49
C GLU A 56 -14.40 7.74 3.07
N VAL A 57 -13.49 8.29 2.28
CA VAL A 57 -12.08 8.42 2.63
C VAL A 57 -11.70 9.90 2.56
N PRO A 58 -10.88 10.40 3.51
CA PRO A 58 -10.41 11.78 3.49
C PRO A 58 -9.80 12.16 2.13
N SER A 59 -9.97 13.42 1.75
CA SER A 59 -9.31 13.98 0.55
C SER A 59 -7.80 14.08 0.71
N GLU A 60 -7.36 14.30 1.94
CA GLU A 60 -6.00 14.59 2.36
C GLU A 60 -5.74 13.91 3.70
N TYR A 61 -4.49 13.52 3.96
CA TYR A 61 -4.09 12.75 5.14
C TYR A 61 -3.03 13.49 5.97
N THR A 62 -3.07 13.31 7.27
CA THR A 62 -1.96 13.62 8.19
C THR A 62 -1.25 12.34 8.57
N LEU A 63 0.07 12.39 8.69
CA LEU A 63 0.88 11.25 9.07
C LEU A 63 1.62 11.47 10.40
N SER A 64 1.70 10.42 11.20
CA SER A 64 2.67 10.30 12.29
C SER A 64 3.77 9.30 11.93
N ILE A 65 4.78 9.15 12.78
CA ILE A 65 5.86 8.16 12.63
C ILE A 65 5.60 7.02 13.61
N CYS A 66 5.70 5.78 13.14
CA CYS A 66 5.38 4.62 13.98
C CYS A 66 6.59 4.24 14.82
N HIS A 67 6.34 3.86 16.08
CA HIS A 67 7.39 3.29 16.94
C HIS A 67 7.78 1.86 16.54
N SER A 68 6.89 1.15 15.85
CA SER A 68 7.13 -0.17 15.29
C SER A 68 7.10 -0.14 13.76
N GLY A 69 7.89 -1.01 13.14
CA GLY A 69 8.14 -1.04 11.70
C GLY A 69 8.19 -2.44 11.13
N TYR A 70 8.86 -2.57 10.00
CA TYR A 70 9.12 -3.84 9.34
C TYR A 70 10.42 -4.46 9.81
N ALA A 71 10.39 -5.76 10.12
CA ALA A 71 11.60 -6.56 10.17
C ALA A 71 12.07 -6.89 8.75
N ASN A 72 13.38 -6.89 8.54
CA ASN A 72 13.96 -7.29 7.26
C ASN A 72 13.74 -8.79 6.98
N ASN A 73 12.99 -9.12 5.93
CA ASN A 73 12.74 -10.48 5.48
C ASN A 73 12.50 -10.54 3.96
N GLN A 74 13.56 -10.80 3.21
CA GLN A 74 13.52 -10.84 1.74
C GLN A 74 12.54 -11.89 1.20
N LEU A 75 12.34 -13.02 1.90
CA LEU A 75 11.42 -14.08 1.49
C LEU A 75 9.93 -13.66 1.56
N LEU A 76 9.63 -12.64 2.35
CA LEU A 76 8.29 -12.07 2.50
C LEU A 76 8.14 -10.71 1.81
N SER A 77 9.25 -10.08 1.44
CA SER A 77 9.29 -8.80 0.73
C SER A 77 8.42 -8.80 -0.51
N ASN A 78 7.81 -7.66 -0.83
CA ASN A 78 6.91 -7.46 -1.97
C ASN A 78 5.59 -8.26 -1.91
N ILE A 79 5.42 -9.23 -1.01
CA ILE A 79 4.25 -10.12 -0.97
C ILE A 79 3.15 -9.57 -0.05
N LYS A 80 1.92 -9.52 -0.57
CA LYS A 80 0.73 -9.24 0.25
C LYS A 80 0.23 -10.49 1.01
N HIS A 81 1.07 -11.08 1.88
CA HIS A 81 0.73 -12.23 2.75
C HIS A 81 -0.23 -11.89 3.92
N CYS A 82 -0.69 -12.89 4.66
CA CYS A 82 -1.59 -12.71 5.82
C CYS A 82 -0.90 -12.44 7.16
N ASN A 83 0.42 -12.59 7.27
CA ASN A 83 1.16 -12.22 8.49
C ASN A 83 1.20 -10.68 8.64
N ARG A 84 0.19 -10.09 9.27
CA ARG A 84 0.00 -8.63 9.34
C ARG A 84 0.20 -8.03 10.73
N LEU A 85 0.91 -8.74 11.60
CA LEU A 85 1.18 -8.30 12.96
C LEU A 85 1.96 -6.97 12.99
N GLU A 86 2.95 -6.78 12.11
CA GLU A 86 3.70 -5.52 12.02
C GLU A 86 2.79 -4.31 11.77
N GLN A 87 1.82 -4.43 10.85
CA GLN A 87 0.87 -3.35 10.57
C GLN A 87 -0.14 -3.17 11.72
N ILE A 88 -0.51 -4.25 12.43
CA ILE A 88 -1.40 -4.16 13.59
C ILE A 88 -0.70 -3.40 14.73
N LEU A 89 0.57 -3.72 15.01
CA LEU A 89 1.38 -3.04 16.02
C LEU A 89 1.62 -1.58 15.64
N ALA A 90 1.95 -1.29 14.38
CA ALA A 90 2.16 0.08 13.91
C ALA A 90 0.89 0.95 14.07
N ARG A 91 -0.29 0.33 14.05
CA ARG A 91 -1.57 1.04 14.22
C ARG A 91 -2.02 1.18 15.67
N SER A 92 -1.43 0.47 16.64
CA SER A 92 -1.87 0.59 18.03
C SER A 92 -1.60 1.97 18.61
N ASP A 93 -0.59 2.66 18.09
CA ASP A 93 -0.13 3.97 18.56
C ASP A 93 -0.45 5.09 17.55
N LEU A 94 -1.48 4.89 16.72
CA LEU A 94 -1.86 5.83 15.67
C LEU A 94 -2.41 7.13 16.27
N SER A 95 -1.70 8.24 16.00
CA SER A 95 -2.04 9.60 16.46
C SER A 95 -2.46 10.56 15.33
N ALA A 96 -2.50 10.07 14.10
CA ALA A 96 -2.86 10.79 12.88
C ALA A 96 -3.74 9.89 11.98
N ASP A 97 -4.04 10.30 10.74
CA ASP A 97 -4.88 9.49 9.83
C ASP A 97 -4.21 8.18 9.40
N GLU A 98 -2.90 8.24 9.16
CA GLU A 98 -2.03 7.11 8.86
C GLU A 98 -0.66 7.31 9.53
N CYS A 99 0.19 6.29 9.50
CA CYS A 99 1.47 6.33 10.17
C CYS A 99 2.57 5.71 9.30
N ILE A 100 3.73 6.36 9.27
CA ILE A 100 4.90 5.96 8.50
C ILE A 100 5.57 4.77 9.18
N MET A 101 5.69 3.67 8.46
CA MET A 101 6.42 2.48 8.89
C MET A 101 7.85 2.52 8.33
N LEU A 102 8.81 2.34 9.23
CA LEU A 102 10.24 2.27 8.92
C LEU A 102 10.71 0.80 8.87
N ASP A 103 11.90 0.54 8.34
CA ASP A 103 12.62 -0.73 8.53
C ASP A 103 13.58 -0.66 9.73
N ASP A 104 14.30 -1.75 9.99
CA ASP A 104 15.32 -1.83 11.05
C ASP A 104 16.51 -0.86 10.87
N ASN A 105 16.60 -0.13 9.74
CA ASN A 105 17.64 0.87 9.46
C ASN A 105 17.07 2.30 9.44
N ASP A 106 15.89 2.51 10.04
CA ASP A 106 15.17 3.79 10.07
C ASP A 106 14.84 4.37 8.67
N CYS A 107 14.85 3.51 7.64
CA CYS A 107 14.45 3.89 6.30
C CYS A 107 12.93 3.79 6.17
N VAL A 108 12.32 4.77 5.51
CA VAL A 108 10.89 4.80 5.18
C VAL A 108 10.58 3.64 4.24
N ILE A 109 9.52 2.87 4.52
CA ILE A 109 9.05 1.77 3.67
C ILE A 109 7.64 2.02 3.14
N SER A 110 6.71 2.37 4.02
CA SER A 110 5.29 2.48 3.67
C SER A 110 4.53 3.31 4.72
N VAL A 111 3.23 3.49 4.52
CA VAL A 111 2.31 3.72 5.65
C VAL A 111 1.64 2.43 6.07
N THR A 112 0.90 2.41 7.19
CA THR A 112 0.32 1.17 7.73
C THR A 112 -0.60 0.44 6.74
N GLN A 113 -1.31 1.20 5.89
CA GLN A 113 -2.22 0.65 4.88
C GLN A 113 -1.94 1.15 3.46
N GLY A 114 -0.70 1.38 3.07
CA GLY A 114 -0.42 1.85 1.71
C GLY A 114 1.06 2.07 1.43
N ASN A 115 1.39 2.31 0.17
CA ASN A 115 2.72 2.76 -0.21
C ASN A 115 2.84 4.28 -0.08
N ILE A 116 4.06 4.75 0.14
CA ILE A 116 4.39 6.18 0.26
C ILE A 116 5.29 6.61 -0.90
N PHE A 117 5.11 7.85 -1.32
CA PHE A 117 5.89 8.52 -2.35
C PHE A 117 6.18 9.94 -1.91
N ALA A 118 7.25 10.51 -2.46
CA ALA A 118 7.61 11.89 -2.27
C ALA A 118 8.06 12.53 -3.58
N ILE A 119 8.01 13.86 -3.65
CA ILE A 119 8.52 14.66 -4.75
C ILE A 119 9.58 15.60 -4.20
N LYS A 120 10.79 15.56 -4.76
CA LYS A 120 11.85 16.55 -4.45
C LYS A 120 12.44 17.06 -5.76
N HIS A 121 12.36 18.37 -6.00
CA HIS A 121 12.82 19.01 -7.23
C HIS A 121 12.29 18.34 -8.51
N ARG A 122 10.99 18.01 -8.53
CA ARG A 122 10.31 17.29 -9.62
C ARG A 122 10.79 15.84 -9.88
N VAL A 123 11.58 15.26 -8.97
CA VAL A 123 11.93 13.83 -8.98
C VAL A 123 10.95 13.07 -8.10
N LEU A 124 10.35 12.01 -8.63
CA LEU A 124 9.52 11.09 -7.87
C LEU A 124 10.38 10.08 -7.12
N LEU A 125 10.24 10.06 -5.80
CA LEU A 125 10.92 9.17 -4.88
C LEU A 125 9.92 8.16 -4.32
N THR A 126 10.34 6.90 -4.21
CA THR A 126 9.62 5.89 -3.42
C THR A 126 10.63 4.87 -2.87
N PRO A 127 10.38 4.31 -1.69
CA PRO A 127 11.25 3.27 -1.16
C PRO A 127 11.40 2.08 -2.12
N ASN A 128 12.62 1.53 -2.20
CA ASN A 128 12.81 0.16 -2.65
C ASN A 128 12.21 -0.81 -1.62
N LEU A 129 11.85 -2.01 -2.07
CA LEU A 129 11.13 -3.00 -1.27
C LEU A 129 11.89 -4.33 -1.23
N ASP A 130 13.22 -4.28 -1.37
CA ASP A 130 14.04 -5.47 -1.56
C ASP A 130 14.10 -6.33 -0.29
N LYS A 131 13.95 -5.70 0.87
CA LYS A 131 14.04 -6.37 2.18
C LYS A 131 12.70 -6.56 2.88
N CYS A 132 11.73 -5.68 2.64
CA CYS A 132 10.44 -5.68 3.33
C CYS A 132 9.41 -4.82 2.57
N GLY A 133 8.19 -4.74 3.11
CA GLY A 133 7.09 -3.99 2.51
C GLY A 133 6.34 -4.74 1.40
N ILE A 134 5.41 -4.03 0.75
CA ILE A 134 4.43 -4.63 -0.18
C ILE A 134 4.50 -3.94 -1.53
N ALA A 135 4.63 -4.71 -2.62
CA ALA A 135 4.56 -4.20 -3.98
C ALA A 135 3.09 -3.92 -4.35
N GLY A 136 2.58 -2.74 -3.96
CA GLY A 136 1.20 -2.37 -4.20
C GLY A 136 0.87 -2.21 -5.69
N THR A 137 -0.33 -2.65 -6.09
CA THR A 137 -0.81 -2.50 -7.46
C THR A 137 -0.93 -1.03 -7.88
N ARG A 138 -1.34 -0.15 -6.96
CA ARG A 138 -1.41 1.30 -7.22
C ARG A 138 -0.04 1.97 -7.22
N ARG A 139 0.92 1.48 -6.45
CA ARG A 139 2.34 1.87 -6.58
C ARG A 139 2.85 1.62 -7.99
N ALA A 140 2.60 0.43 -8.56
CA ALA A 140 2.99 0.12 -9.95
C ALA A 140 2.32 1.07 -10.96
N MET A 141 1.05 1.39 -10.76
CA MET A 141 0.32 2.34 -11.61
C MET A 141 0.89 3.76 -11.51
N VAL A 142 1.22 4.24 -10.30
CA VAL A 142 1.88 5.54 -10.09
C VAL A 142 3.21 5.61 -10.84
N LEU A 143 4.05 4.57 -10.71
CA LEU A 143 5.34 4.50 -11.41
C LEU A 143 5.17 4.54 -12.93
N LYS A 144 4.17 3.83 -13.47
CA LYS A 144 3.83 3.88 -14.90
C LYS A 144 3.43 5.29 -15.35
N ILE A 145 2.48 5.92 -14.63
CA ILE A 145 2.00 7.27 -14.94
C ILE A 145 3.16 8.29 -14.87
N ALA A 146 4.05 8.15 -13.88
CA ALA A 146 5.21 9.02 -13.74
C ALA A 146 6.15 8.94 -14.96
N GLY A 147 6.38 7.73 -15.49
CA GLY A 147 7.11 7.52 -16.74
C GLY A 147 6.42 8.17 -17.95
N GLU A 148 5.11 8.04 -18.07
CA GLU A 148 4.31 8.68 -19.14
C GLU A 148 4.37 10.22 -19.06
N LEU A 149 4.54 10.78 -17.86
CA LEU A 149 4.73 12.22 -17.65
C LEU A 149 6.16 12.70 -17.85
N GLY A 150 7.11 11.81 -18.12
CA GLY A 150 8.53 12.14 -18.20
C GLY A 150 9.12 12.61 -16.87
N LEU A 151 8.54 12.22 -15.73
CA LEU A 151 9.14 12.46 -14.42
C LEU A 151 10.34 11.54 -14.23
N GLN A 152 11.45 12.08 -13.71
CA GLN A 152 12.52 11.23 -13.19
C GLN A 152 11.99 10.46 -11.99
N VAL A 153 12.19 9.14 -11.98
CA VAL A 153 11.78 8.26 -10.89
C VAL A 153 13.02 7.63 -10.26
N ARG A 154 13.09 7.66 -8.93
CA ARG A 154 14.11 6.95 -8.16
C ARG A 154 13.44 6.00 -7.16
N ILE A 155 13.85 4.75 -7.24
CA ILE A 155 13.42 3.68 -6.33
C ILE A 155 14.65 3.31 -5.52
N GLU A 156 14.81 3.92 -4.35
CA GLU A 156 16.02 3.85 -3.54
C GLU A 156 15.68 3.90 -2.05
N PRO A 157 16.60 3.57 -1.13
CA PRO A 157 16.37 3.79 0.30
C PRO A 157 16.04 5.27 0.53
N LEU A 158 15.04 5.55 1.36
CA LEU A 158 14.60 6.90 1.67
C LEU A 158 14.63 7.07 3.18
N ILE A 159 15.53 7.90 3.70
CA ILE A 159 15.56 8.16 5.15
C ILE A 159 14.47 9.18 5.52
N LEU A 160 14.00 9.13 6.76
CA LEU A 160 12.92 10.00 7.23
C LEU A 160 13.26 11.49 7.06
N GLN A 161 14.50 11.89 7.34
CA GLN A 161 14.93 13.28 7.19
C GLN A 161 14.79 13.78 5.73
N GLU A 162 15.14 12.95 4.75
CA GLU A 162 15.00 13.29 3.32
C GLU A 162 13.54 13.42 2.91
N LEU A 163 12.66 12.55 3.44
CA LEU A 163 11.22 12.62 3.23
C LEU A 163 10.64 13.95 3.74
N LEU A 164 11.06 14.40 4.92
CA LEU A 164 10.60 15.67 5.53
C LEU A 164 11.07 16.92 4.77
N GLU A 165 12.12 16.80 3.95
CA GLU A 165 12.64 17.87 3.09
C GLU A 165 12.01 17.89 1.68
N CYS A 166 11.14 16.94 1.36
CA CYS A 166 10.49 16.88 0.06
C CYS A 166 9.46 18.00 -0.11
N ASP A 167 9.20 18.36 -1.37
CA ASP A 167 8.21 19.38 -1.76
C ASP A 167 6.78 18.87 -1.53
N GLU A 168 6.53 17.60 -1.85
CA GLU A 168 5.23 16.94 -1.74
C GLU A 168 5.41 15.52 -1.19
N VAL A 169 4.44 15.05 -0.40
CA VAL A 169 4.33 13.65 0.03
C VAL A 169 2.92 13.16 -0.27
N PHE A 170 2.80 11.91 -0.69
CA PHE A 170 1.50 11.28 -0.94
C PHE A 170 1.53 9.78 -0.66
N ILE A 171 0.36 9.22 -0.41
CA ILE A 171 0.16 7.80 -0.15
C ILE A 171 -0.77 7.16 -1.17
N THR A 172 -0.65 5.86 -1.33
CA THR A 172 -1.51 5.12 -2.26
C THR A 172 -1.81 3.70 -1.84
N ASN A 173 -3.07 3.28 -2.07
CA ASN A 173 -3.48 1.88 -2.03
C ASN A 173 -4.67 1.65 -2.98
N SER A 174 -5.13 0.40 -3.11
CA SER A 174 -6.22 0.04 -4.02
C SER A 174 -7.60 0.63 -3.68
N VAL A 175 -7.81 1.02 -2.42
CA VAL A 175 -9.08 1.54 -1.90
C VAL A 175 -9.13 3.06 -2.01
N ILE A 176 -8.11 3.75 -1.50
CA ILE A 176 -8.06 5.22 -1.43
C ILE A 176 -7.56 5.86 -2.72
N GLY A 177 -6.91 5.09 -3.62
CA GLY A 177 -6.28 5.62 -4.82
C GLY A 177 -4.97 6.33 -4.49
N ILE A 178 -4.77 7.54 -5.01
CA ILE A 178 -3.66 8.43 -4.66
C ILE A 178 -4.22 9.54 -3.77
N LYS A 179 -3.59 9.78 -2.61
CA LYS A 179 -4.03 10.77 -1.62
C LYS A 179 -2.86 11.62 -1.15
N THR A 180 -3.08 12.93 -1.10
CA THR A 180 -2.10 13.91 -0.64
C THR A 180 -1.88 13.80 0.87
N VAL A 181 -0.71 14.20 1.31
CA VAL A 181 -0.36 14.31 2.73
C VAL A 181 -0.19 15.79 3.08
N ALA A 182 -0.99 16.28 4.02
CA ALA A 182 -0.93 17.66 4.51
C ALA A 182 0.29 17.89 5.40
N SER A 183 0.57 16.93 6.28
CA SER A 183 1.64 17.04 7.25
C SER A 183 2.17 15.68 7.70
N ILE A 184 3.43 15.70 8.15
CA ILE A 184 4.06 14.63 8.92
C ILE A 184 4.52 15.26 10.23
N GLY A 185 3.86 14.92 11.34
CA GLY A 185 4.08 15.61 12.62
C GLY A 185 3.90 17.13 12.48
N GLU A 186 4.92 17.90 12.84
CA GLU A 186 4.91 19.37 12.75
C GLU A 186 5.29 19.92 11.36
N LYS A 187 5.73 19.05 10.44
CA LYS A 187 6.11 19.46 9.09
C LYS A 187 4.87 19.48 8.18
N PHE A 188 4.56 20.64 7.61
CA PHE A 188 3.49 20.83 6.64
C PHE A 188 3.99 20.83 5.19
N PHE A 189 3.18 20.30 4.28
CA PHE A 189 3.41 20.26 2.84
C PHE A 189 2.33 21.12 2.15
N THR A 190 2.72 22.31 1.70
CA THR A 190 1.80 23.29 1.10
C THR A 190 1.72 23.19 -0.42
N GLN A 191 2.65 22.46 -1.05
CA GLN A 191 2.68 22.21 -2.48
C GLN A 191 2.19 20.80 -2.77
N GLN A 192 1.32 20.66 -3.77
CA GLN A 192 0.73 19.37 -4.18
C GLN A 192 0.54 19.30 -5.70
N ILE A 193 1.26 20.11 -6.47
CA ILE A 193 1.02 20.32 -7.90
C ILE A 193 1.24 19.03 -8.70
N ILE A 194 2.33 18.32 -8.45
CA ILE A 194 2.66 17.08 -9.17
C ILE A 194 1.74 15.95 -8.71
N THR A 195 1.47 15.85 -7.41
CA THR A 195 0.54 14.86 -6.85
C THR A 195 -0.87 15.04 -7.43
N GLN A 196 -1.36 16.27 -7.54
CA GLN A 196 -2.67 16.54 -8.16
C GLN A 196 -2.69 16.16 -9.64
N LYS A 197 -1.60 16.38 -10.40
CA LYS A 197 -1.49 15.89 -11.79
C LYS A 197 -1.54 14.36 -11.87
N LEU A 198 -0.83 13.66 -10.98
CA LEU A 198 -0.88 12.20 -10.87
C LEU A 198 -2.31 11.71 -10.58
N ILE A 199 -3.01 12.35 -9.63
CA ILE A 199 -4.42 12.05 -9.30
C ILE A 199 -5.33 12.24 -10.51
N GLN A 200 -5.18 13.32 -11.26
CA GLN A 200 -6.01 13.60 -12.44
C GLN A 200 -5.85 12.54 -13.53
N ILE A 201 -4.63 12.07 -13.78
CA ILE A 201 -4.38 11.02 -14.78
C ILE A 201 -4.86 9.67 -14.27
N PHE A 202 -4.60 9.36 -12.99
CA PHE A 202 -5.06 8.12 -12.36
C PHE A 202 -6.57 7.95 -12.46
N LYS A 203 -7.34 9.03 -12.30
CA LYS A 203 -8.80 9.02 -12.45
C LYS A 203 -9.28 8.73 -13.89
N LYS A 204 -8.46 8.97 -14.91
CA LYS A 204 -8.79 8.69 -16.32
C LYS A 204 -8.53 7.23 -16.73
N ILE A 205 -7.73 6.52 -15.94
CA ILE A 205 -7.35 5.11 -16.19
C ILE A 205 -8.30 4.14 -15.46
N LYS A 206 -9.05 4.65 -14.47
CA LYS A 206 -10.01 3.89 -13.66
C LYS A 206 -11.36 3.77 -14.38
#